data_AF-V4LZ54-F1
#
_entry.id   AF-V4LZ54-F1
#
_cell.length_a   1.000
_cell.length_b   1.000
_cell.length_c   1.000
_cell.angle_alpha   90.00
_cell.angle_beta   90.00
_cell.angle_gamma   90.00
#
_symmetry.space_group_name_H-M   'P 1'
#
loop_
_entity.id
_entity.type
_entity.pdbx_description
1 polymer ?
#
loop_
_entity_poly.entity_id
_entity_poly.type
_entity_poly.pdbx_seq_one_letter_code
_entity_poly.pdbx_strand_id
1 'polypeptide(L)'
;MNTSHCHHGFIILLLVLFHSSLFAFASKIDVYHDARRIQIEGDRKHIPSHSNRNPRQQGKEYSACTNHKSVQGPITRIFCNGGYVITKINFADYGNPTGTCEHFRHGNCGALATLRLVEKNCLGKTMCILFVTDEMFGPSHCKGALTLAVEATCTKK
;
A
#
# COMPACT_ATOMS: atom_id res chain seq x y z
N MET A 1 4.73 47.48 35.95
CA MET A 1 4.97 46.03 36.12
C MET A 1 4.41 45.32 34.90
N ASN A 2 5.18 45.22 33.81
CA ASN A 2 4.76 44.52 32.59
C ASN A 2 5.79 43.45 32.24
N THR A 3 5.88 42.40 33.06
CA THR A 3 6.79 41.25 32.88
C THR A 3 6.10 40.04 32.23
N SER A 4 4.94 40.23 31.57
CA SER A 4 4.16 39.13 31.01
C SER A 4 4.46 38.83 29.53
N HIS A 5 4.97 39.81 28.76
CA HIS A 5 5.20 39.63 27.30
C HIS A 5 6.48 38.83 26.95
N CYS A 6 7.49 38.77 27.83
CA CYS A 6 8.69 37.95 27.59
C CYS A 6 8.49 36.46 27.93
N HIS A 7 7.66 36.15 28.92
CA HIS A 7 7.41 34.75 29.31
C HIS A 7 6.63 33.99 28.23
N HIS A 8 5.67 34.64 27.58
CA HIS A 8 4.90 34.00 26.52
C HIS A 8 5.75 33.73 25.26
N GLY A 9 6.66 34.66 24.92
CA GLY A 9 7.61 34.46 23.82
C GLY A 9 8.62 33.34 24.10
N PHE A 10 9.09 33.23 25.35
CA PHE A 10 9.98 32.17 25.78
C PHE A 10 9.30 30.80 25.76
N ILE A 11 8.03 30.72 26.21
CA ILE A 11 7.25 29.48 26.17
C ILE A 11 7.00 29.03 24.73
N ILE A 12 6.64 29.94 23.81
CA ILE A 12 6.45 29.59 22.40
C ILE A 12 7.75 29.09 21.77
N LEU A 13 8.89 29.75 22.04
CA LEU A 13 10.19 29.33 21.53
C LEU A 13 10.57 27.93 22.05
N LEU A 14 10.32 27.65 23.34
CA LEU A 14 10.53 26.33 23.93
C LEU A 14 9.64 25.26 23.29
N LEU A 15 8.36 25.55 23.04
CA LEU A 15 7.43 24.62 22.38
C LEU A 15 7.83 24.33 20.93
N VAL A 16 8.30 25.33 20.18
CA VAL A 16 8.81 25.15 18.81
C VAL A 16 10.08 24.30 18.82
N LEU A 17 11.01 24.54 19.75
CA LEU A 17 12.24 23.75 19.90
C LEU A 17 11.96 22.29 20.32
N PHE A 18 10.96 22.08 21.20
CA PHE A 18 10.49 20.75 21.58
C PHE A 18 9.85 20.03 20.40
N HIS A 19 9.02 20.72 19.60
CA HIS A 19 8.44 20.15 18.39
C HIS A 19 9.50 19.79 17.35
N SER A 20 10.51 20.63 17.11
CA SER A 20 11.61 20.29 16.19
C SER A 20 12.44 19.09 16.67
N SER A 21 12.59 18.92 17.99
CA SER A 21 13.27 17.76 18.57
C SER A 21 12.44 16.47 18.46
N LEU A 22 11.10 16.57 18.53
CA LEU A 22 10.17 15.45 18.33
C LEU A 22 10.14 14.97 16.87
N PHE A 23 10.28 15.86 15.89
CA PHE A 23 10.37 15.47 14.47
C PHE A 23 11.73 14.87 14.06
N ALA A 24 12.78 15.02 14.89
CA ALA A 24 14.09 14.42 14.65
C ALA A 24 14.21 12.95 15.12
N PHE A 25 13.23 12.42 15.86
CA PHE A 25 13.16 11.01 16.24
C PHE A 25 12.24 10.22 15.29
N ALA A 26 12.65 10.11 14.03
CA ALA A 26 12.18 9.05 13.14
C ALA A 26 13.39 8.24 12.67
N SER A 27 14.14 7.68 13.62
CA SER A 27 15.23 6.75 13.36
C SER A 27 14.66 5.46 12.76
N LYS A 28 15.11 5.16 11.53
CA LYS A 28 15.24 3.83 10.90
C LYS A 28 14.54 2.67 11.64
N ILE A 29 13.40 2.25 11.10
CA ILE A 29 12.94 0.87 11.27
C ILE A 29 13.55 0.09 10.11
N ASP A 30 14.71 -0.52 10.33
CA ASP A 30 15.20 -1.58 9.45
C ASP A 30 14.37 -2.84 9.74
N VAL A 31 13.48 -3.18 8.81
CA VAL A 31 12.73 -4.45 8.85
C VAL A 31 13.73 -5.58 8.61
N TYR A 32 14.01 -6.33 9.68
CA TYR A 32 14.73 -7.60 9.64
C TYR A 32 13.93 -8.61 8.80
N HIS A 33 14.42 -8.94 7.61
CA HIS A 33 13.92 -10.08 6.84
C HIS A 33 14.74 -11.33 7.19
N ASP A 34 14.08 -12.29 7.85
CA ASP A 34 14.59 -13.65 8.09
C ASP A 34 14.62 -14.42 6.76
N ALA A 35 15.83 -14.64 6.24
CA ALA A 35 16.05 -15.52 5.10
C ALA A 35 16.14 -16.97 5.58
N ARG A 36 14.99 -17.63 5.74
CA ARG A 36 14.97 -19.07 6.04
C ARG A 36 15.30 -19.88 4.77
N ARG A 37 16.58 -20.22 4.65
CA ARG A 37 17.13 -21.24 3.76
C ARG A 37 16.50 -22.60 4.09
N ILE A 38 15.68 -23.16 3.21
CA ILE A 38 15.34 -24.59 3.23
C ILE A 38 16.01 -25.23 2.00
N GLN A 39 17.05 -26.02 2.23
CA GLN A 39 17.53 -27.00 1.26
C GLN A 39 16.62 -28.24 1.37
N ILE A 40 15.98 -28.61 0.27
CA ILE A 40 15.50 -29.98 0.05
C ILE A 40 16.09 -30.43 -1.28
N GLU A 41 17.04 -31.35 -1.17
CA GLU A 41 17.52 -32.24 -2.22
C GLU A 41 16.35 -33.11 -2.71
N GLY A 42 16.12 -33.19 -4.02
CA GLY A 42 15.04 -34.00 -4.58
C GLY A 42 14.75 -33.76 -6.05
N ASP A 43 15.49 -34.47 -6.89
CA ASP A 43 15.41 -34.61 -8.35
C ASP A 43 14.01 -34.50 -8.99
N ARG A 44 13.82 -33.50 -9.87
CA ARG A 44 12.98 -33.61 -11.08
C ARG A 44 13.37 -32.55 -12.11
N LYS A 45 14.22 -32.93 -13.08
CA LYS A 45 14.38 -32.17 -14.33
C LYS A 45 13.04 -32.11 -15.07
N HIS A 46 12.44 -30.94 -15.11
CA HIS A 46 11.49 -30.55 -16.14
C HIS A 46 12.07 -29.33 -16.84
N ILE A 47 12.54 -29.54 -18.07
CA ILE A 47 12.90 -28.50 -19.02
C ILE A 47 11.66 -28.27 -19.88
N PRO A 48 10.96 -27.13 -19.78
CA PRO A 48 10.09 -26.67 -20.85
C PRO A 48 10.88 -25.65 -21.69
N SER A 49 11.25 -26.11 -22.88
CA SER A 49 11.29 -25.39 -24.15
C SER A 49 11.77 -23.92 -24.13
N HIS A 50 12.95 -23.75 -24.71
CA HIS A 50 13.54 -22.53 -25.23
C HIS A 50 12.52 -21.74 -26.08
N SER A 51 11.78 -20.82 -25.47
CA SER A 51 11.13 -19.73 -26.20
C SER A 51 12.11 -18.56 -26.24
N ASN A 52 12.58 -18.26 -27.43
CA ASN A 52 13.39 -17.10 -27.77
C ASN A 52 12.54 -15.81 -27.58
N ARG A 53 12.27 -15.44 -26.33
CA ARG A 53 11.69 -14.13 -25.98
C ARG A 53 12.81 -13.13 -25.86
N ASN A 54 12.74 -12.11 -26.68
CA ASN A 54 13.57 -10.92 -26.64
C ASN A 54 13.70 -10.41 -25.17
N PRO A 55 14.89 -10.36 -24.54
CA PRO A 55 15.06 -10.00 -23.12
C PRO A 55 14.68 -8.56 -22.74
N ARG A 56 14.26 -7.73 -23.71
CA ARG A 56 14.06 -6.28 -23.52
C ARG A 56 12.68 -5.86 -23.01
N GLN A 57 11.73 -6.78 -22.81
CA GLN A 57 10.34 -6.44 -22.43
C GLN A 57 9.88 -7.07 -21.11
N GLN A 58 10.56 -8.08 -20.57
CA GLN A 58 10.09 -8.86 -19.41
C GLN A 58 10.50 -8.25 -18.04
N GLY A 59 10.73 -6.94 -17.97
CA GLY A 59 11.27 -6.30 -16.75
C GLY A 59 10.91 -4.82 -16.60
N LYS A 60 9.77 -4.39 -17.16
CA LYS A 60 9.32 -2.99 -17.10
C LYS A 60 8.11 -2.76 -16.21
N GLU A 61 7.33 -3.78 -15.92
CA GLU A 61 6.16 -3.68 -15.04
C GLU A 61 5.95 -4.94 -14.21
N TYR A 62 5.29 -4.80 -13.06
CA TYR A 62 4.85 -5.91 -12.21
C TYR A 62 3.61 -5.52 -11.39
N SER A 63 2.87 -6.53 -10.91
CA SER A 63 1.65 -6.33 -10.12
C SER A 63 1.98 -6.10 -8.63
N ALA A 64 1.36 -5.08 -8.02
CA ALA A 64 1.35 -4.86 -6.58
C ALA A 64 -0.10 -4.97 -6.07
N CYS A 65 -0.29 -5.69 -4.97
CA CYS A 65 -1.62 -5.99 -4.46
C CYS A 65 -1.75 -5.73 -2.96
N THR A 66 -2.98 -5.46 -2.53
CA THR A 66 -3.40 -5.58 -1.13
C THR A 66 -4.73 -6.32 -1.05
N ASN A 67 -4.95 -7.06 0.04
CA ASN A 67 -6.19 -7.75 0.36
C ASN A 67 -6.44 -7.60 1.86
N HIS A 68 -6.93 -6.43 2.26
CA HIS A 68 -6.95 -5.97 3.65
C HIS A 68 -8.35 -6.06 4.24
N LYS A 69 -8.51 -6.85 5.31
CA LYS A 69 -9.79 -6.95 6.02
C LYS A 69 -9.94 -5.78 6.99
N SER A 70 -11.11 -5.13 7.01
CA SER A 70 -11.36 -3.96 7.88
C SER A 70 -11.17 -4.27 9.38
N VAL A 71 -11.40 -5.53 9.78
CA VAL A 71 -11.19 -6.00 11.16
C VAL A 71 -9.72 -6.00 11.60
N GLN A 72 -8.77 -5.94 10.66
CA GLN A 72 -7.33 -5.88 10.97
C GLN A 72 -6.86 -4.43 11.24
N GLY A 73 -7.75 -3.46 11.11
CA GLY A 73 -7.48 -2.04 11.28
C GLY A 73 -7.84 -1.24 10.03
N PRO A 74 -7.91 0.09 10.16
CA PRO A 74 -8.45 0.94 9.12
C PRO A 74 -7.42 1.33 8.05
N ILE A 75 -6.15 0.94 8.15
CA ILE A 75 -5.10 1.43 7.26
C ILE A 75 -4.48 0.29 6.47
N THR A 76 -4.36 0.47 5.16
CA THR A 76 -3.55 -0.39 4.28
C THR A 76 -2.69 0.45 3.34
N ARG A 77 -1.74 -0.19 2.66
CA ARG A 77 -0.83 0.47 1.71
C ARG A 77 -0.55 -0.40 0.50
N ILE A 78 -0.29 0.26 -0.63
CA ILE A 78 0.28 -0.35 -1.84
C ILE A 78 1.63 0.32 -2.09
N PHE A 79 2.65 -0.47 -2.40
CA PHE A 79 4.02 0.00 -2.57
C PHE A 79 4.67 -0.60 -3.81
N CYS A 80 5.20 0.26 -4.67
CA CYS A 80 6.11 -0.09 -5.75
C CYS A 80 7.56 0.16 -5.28
N ASN A 81 8.46 -0.80 -5.45
CA ASN A 81 9.86 -0.70 -5.02
C ASN A 81 10.77 -0.31 -6.19
N GLY A 82 12.07 -0.14 -5.94
CA GLY A 82 13.08 -0.05 -7.02
C GLY A 82 12.93 1.14 -7.98
N GLY A 83 12.32 2.24 -7.54
CA GLY A 83 12.06 3.43 -8.38
C GLY A 83 10.86 3.29 -9.31
N TYR A 84 10.02 2.28 -9.11
CA TYR A 84 8.75 2.12 -9.82
C TYR A 84 7.67 3.01 -9.20
N VAL A 85 6.66 3.34 -10.00
CA VAL A 85 5.47 4.06 -9.57
C VAL A 85 4.22 3.32 -10.01
N ILE A 86 3.13 3.49 -9.27
CA ILE A 86 1.81 2.95 -9.62
C ILE A 86 1.32 3.69 -10.86
N THR A 87 1.20 3.02 -11.99
CA THR A 87 0.76 3.61 -13.26
C THR A 87 -0.62 3.16 -13.70
N LYS A 88 -1.14 2.08 -13.11
CA LYS A 88 -2.49 1.61 -13.37
C LYS A 88 -3.08 0.95 -12.13
N ILE A 89 -4.38 1.07 -11.93
CA ILE A 89 -5.16 0.24 -11.02
C ILE A 89 -5.93 -0.76 -11.89
N ASN A 90 -5.61 -2.04 -11.79
CA ASN A 90 -6.24 -3.09 -12.59
C ASN A 90 -7.56 -3.56 -11.98
N PHE A 91 -7.64 -3.54 -10.64
CA PHE A 91 -8.80 -3.99 -9.89
C PHE A 91 -8.88 -3.24 -8.57
N ALA A 92 -10.10 -2.92 -8.12
CA ALA A 92 -10.34 -2.43 -6.77
C ALA A 92 -11.77 -2.74 -6.31
N ASP A 93 -11.91 -3.32 -5.12
CA ASP A 93 -13.20 -3.65 -4.50
C ASP A 93 -13.11 -3.43 -2.99
N TYR A 94 -14.05 -2.65 -2.45
CA TYR A 94 -14.30 -2.51 -1.02
C TYR A 94 -15.65 -3.14 -0.70
N GLY A 95 -15.63 -4.38 -0.22
CA GLY A 95 -16.81 -5.21 -0.10
C GLY A 95 -16.46 -6.62 0.34
N ASN A 96 -16.87 -7.62 -0.44
CA ASN A 96 -16.53 -9.03 -0.24
C ASN A 96 -15.84 -9.68 -1.44
N PRO A 97 -14.71 -9.12 -1.91
CA PRO A 97 -13.96 -9.67 -3.03
C PRO A 97 -13.46 -11.09 -2.74
N THR A 98 -13.25 -11.86 -3.81
CA THR A 98 -12.71 -13.22 -3.75
C THR A 98 -11.45 -13.34 -4.60
N GLY A 99 -10.74 -14.45 -4.43
CA GLY A 99 -9.49 -14.72 -5.14
C GLY A 99 -8.26 -14.15 -4.43
N THR A 100 -7.18 -14.07 -5.19
CA THR A 100 -5.86 -13.62 -4.74
C THR A 100 -5.30 -12.60 -5.73
N CYS A 101 -4.14 -12.02 -5.44
CA CYS A 101 -3.44 -11.11 -6.35
C CYS A 101 -3.39 -11.64 -7.79
N GLU A 102 -3.61 -10.76 -8.76
CA GLU A 102 -3.74 -11.05 -10.22
C GLU A 102 -5.00 -11.84 -10.62
N HIS A 103 -5.79 -12.30 -9.65
CA HIS A 103 -6.97 -13.13 -9.84
C HIS A 103 -8.12 -12.66 -8.95
N PHE A 104 -8.14 -11.38 -8.58
CA PHE A 104 -9.23 -10.83 -7.80
C PHE A 104 -10.53 -10.81 -8.60
N ARG A 105 -11.62 -11.03 -7.90
CA ARG A 105 -12.97 -10.95 -8.45
C ARG A 105 -13.86 -10.17 -7.50
N HIS A 106 -14.72 -9.34 -8.09
CA HIS A 106 -15.79 -8.68 -7.36
C HIS A 106 -16.67 -9.72 -6.67
N GLY A 107 -17.12 -9.38 -5.47
CA GLY A 107 -18.11 -10.16 -4.76
C GLY A 107 -19.53 -9.82 -5.20
N ASN A 108 -20.50 -10.09 -4.34
CA ASN A 108 -21.91 -9.79 -4.60
C ASN A 108 -22.38 -8.45 -3.99
N CYS A 109 -21.49 -7.75 -3.30
CA CYS A 109 -21.70 -6.42 -2.73
C CYS A 109 -20.37 -5.66 -2.72
N GLY A 110 -20.42 -4.34 -2.69
CA GLY A 110 -19.23 -3.50 -2.69
C GLY A 110 -19.54 -2.03 -2.93
N ALA A 111 -18.62 -1.16 -2.55
CA ALA A 111 -18.78 0.27 -2.73
C ALA A 111 -18.42 0.71 -4.16
N LEU A 112 -19.38 1.35 -4.85
CA LEU A 112 -19.25 1.71 -6.28
C LEU A 112 -18.10 2.69 -6.56
N ALA A 113 -17.74 3.54 -5.60
CA ALA A 113 -16.71 4.55 -5.79
C ALA A 113 -15.27 4.02 -5.60
N THR A 114 -15.11 2.74 -5.21
CA THR A 114 -13.81 2.17 -4.81
C THR A 114 -12.72 2.41 -5.85
N LEU A 115 -12.93 1.96 -7.09
CA LEU A 115 -11.92 2.08 -8.17
C LEU A 115 -11.48 3.52 -8.38
N ARG A 116 -12.43 4.43 -8.58
CA ARG A 116 -12.16 5.86 -8.82
C ARG A 116 -11.34 6.49 -7.69
N LEU A 117 -11.65 6.13 -6.44
CA LEU A 117 -10.97 6.68 -5.27
C LEU A 117 -9.58 6.08 -5.08
N VAL A 118 -9.40 4.79 -5.34
CA VAL A 118 -8.08 4.16 -5.35
C VAL A 118 -7.20 4.79 -6.43
N GLU A 119 -7.71 4.95 -7.66
CA GLU A 119 -7.00 5.61 -8.76
C GLU A 119 -6.56 7.02 -8.38
N LYS A 120 -7.50 7.83 -7.87
CA LYS A 120 -7.23 9.21 -7.42
C LYS A 120 -6.12 9.27 -6.36
N ASN A 121 -6.07 8.31 -5.45
CA ASN A 121 -5.13 8.33 -4.33
C ASN A 121 -3.76 7.71 -4.68
N CYS A 122 -3.71 6.78 -5.63
CA CYS A 122 -2.53 5.93 -5.85
C CYS A 122 -1.75 6.22 -7.14
N LEU A 123 -2.41 6.63 -8.23
CA LEU A 123 -1.73 6.82 -9.51
C LEU A 123 -0.59 7.85 -9.42
N GLY A 124 0.53 7.53 -10.06
CA GLY A 124 1.74 8.37 -10.10
C GLY A 124 2.60 8.33 -8.85
N LYS A 125 2.23 7.56 -7.82
CA LYS A 125 2.97 7.47 -6.55
C LYS A 125 3.73 6.15 -6.43
N THR A 126 4.86 6.18 -5.73
CA THR A 126 5.60 4.97 -5.32
C THR A 126 4.87 4.24 -4.19
N MET A 127 4.21 4.97 -3.31
CA MET A 127 3.41 4.43 -2.21
C MET A 127 2.09 5.18 -2.11
N CYS A 128 1.00 4.47 -1.86
CA CYS A 128 -0.26 5.06 -1.44
C CYS A 128 -0.79 4.38 -0.19
N ILE A 129 -1.40 5.18 0.68
CA ILE A 129 -2.04 4.75 1.93
C ILE A 129 -3.53 4.95 1.75
N LEU A 130 -4.32 3.94 2.11
CA LEU A 130 -5.78 3.93 1.97
C LEU A 130 -6.41 3.63 3.33
N PHE A 131 -7.52 4.31 3.60
CA PHE A 131 -8.34 4.05 4.78
C PHE A 131 -9.48 3.09 4.40
N VAL A 132 -9.51 1.91 5.01
CA VAL A 132 -10.44 0.81 4.73
C VAL A 132 -11.77 1.05 5.46
N THR A 133 -12.43 2.16 5.11
CA THR A 133 -13.64 2.68 5.78
C THR A 133 -14.71 3.11 4.77
N ASP A 134 -15.98 3.09 5.20
CA ASP A 134 -17.10 3.61 4.42
C ASP A 134 -16.98 5.13 4.16
N GLU A 135 -16.30 5.87 5.03
CA GLU A 135 -16.02 7.31 4.82
C GLU A 135 -15.14 7.55 3.59
N MET A 136 -14.18 6.65 3.35
CA MET A 136 -13.33 6.75 2.17
C MET A 136 -14.09 6.32 0.92
N PHE A 137 -14.68 5.11 0.93
CA PHE A 137 -15.17 4.45 -0.30
C PHE A 137 -16.67 4.58 -0.55
N GLY A 138 -17.45 5.01 0.44
CA GLY A 138 -18.90 4.91 0.45
C GLY A 138 -19.39 3.57 0.99
N PRO A 139 -20.71 3.43 1.20
CA PRO A 139 -21.30 2.22 1.77
C PRO A 139 -21.12 1.02 0.82
N SER A 140 -20.65 -0.11 1.36
CA SER A 140 -20.48 -1.35 0.59
C SER A 140 -21.77 -2.17 0.41
N HIS A 141 -22.78 -1.94 1.27
CA HIS A 141 -24.00 -2.75 1.37
C HIS A 141 -23.76 -4.25 1.66
N CYS A 142 -22.55 -4.60 2.10
CA CYS A 142 -22.21 -5.96 2.49
C CYS A 142 -22.65 -6.28 3.92
N LYS A 143 -22.90 -7.56 4.18
CA LYS A 143 -23.09 -8.08 5.54
C LYS A 143 -21.76 -8.61 6.07
N GLY A 144 -21.40 -8.21 7.29
CA GLY A 144 -20.20 -8.69 7.98
C GLY A 144 -18.95 -7.86 7.68
N ALA A 145 -17.78 -8.45 7.92
CA ALA A 145 -16.50 -7.77 7.78
C ALA A 145 -16.19 -7.45 6.31
N LEU A 146 -15.79 -6.20 6.05
CA LEU A 146 -15.44 -5.72 4.73
C LEU A 146 -13.97 -6.00 4.42
N THR A 147 -13.66 -6.13 3.15
CA THR A 147 -12.29 -6.31 2.65
C THR A 147 -12.04 -5.33 1.52
N LEU A 148 -10.90 -4.63 1.58
CA LEU A 148 -10.38 -3.86 0.45
C LEU A 148 -9.36 -4.71 -0.30
N ALA A 149 -9.71 -5.12 -1.51
CA ALA A 149 -8.78 -5.75 -2.46
C ALA A 149 -8.42 -4.76 -3.55
N VAL A 150 -7.13 -4.57 -3.81
CA VAL A 150 -6.63 -3.73 -4.90
C VAL A 150 -5.51 -4.46 -5.62
N GLU A 151 -5.52 -4.37 -6.95
CA GLU A 151 -4.41 -4.75 -7.82
C GLU A 151 -3.98 -3.54 -8.64
N ALA A 152 -2.68 -3.30 -8.67
CA ALA A 152 -2.07 -2.18 -9.36
C ALA A 152 -0.88 -2.64 -10.20
N THR A 153 -0.64 -1.97 -11.32
CA THR A 153 0.59 -2.13 -12.10
C THR A 153 1.60 -1.08 -11.68
N CYS A 154 2.79 -1.55 -11.31
CA CYS A 154 3.97 -0.73 -11.07
C CYS A 154 4.83 -0.69 -12.34
N THR A 155 5.19 0.48 -12.84
CA THR A 155 6.17 0.62 -13.95
C THR A 155 7.32 1.54 -13.57
N LYS A 156 8.48 1.34 -14.20
CA LYS A 156 9.61 2.26 -14.04
C LYS A 156 9.30 3.58 -14.75
N LYS A 157 9.44 4.70 -14.04
CA LYS A 157 9.26 6.05 -14.59
C LYS A 157 10.49 6.51 -15.36
#